data_AF-D3PPU9-F1
#
_entry.id   AF-D3PPU9-F1
#
_cell.length_a   1.000
_cell.length_b   1.000
_cell.length_c   1.000
_cell.angle_alpha   90.00
_cell.angle_beta   90.00
_cell.angle_gamma   90.00
#
_symmetry.space_group_name_H-M   'P 1'
#
loop_
_entity.id
_entity.type
_entity.pdbx_description
1 polymer ?
#
loop_
_entity_poly.entity_id
_entity_poly.type
_entity_poly.pdbx_seq_one_letter_code
_entity_poly.pdbx_strand_id
1 'polypeptide(L)'
;MKKSPPEFVYRDWCIHDPVSWPLSRLRKLGLDPADDPELYYWNGWLWVRAYPSGQFRALTPVDESELDKDVRERLQRWREYGMLPLDENDPEQVEWAKAEWRKRVWAAPNPW
;
A
#
# COMPACT_ATOMS: atom_id res chain seq x y z
N MET A 1 7.53 -21.54 1.73
CA MET A 1 8.62 -20.64 2.19
C MET A 1 7.99 -19.52 3.01
N LYS A 2 8.40 -19.33 4.27
CA LYS A 2 8.02 -18.11 5.01
C LYS A 2 8.74 -16.95 4.32
N LYS A 3 8.03 -16.18 3.50
CA LYS A 3 8.56 -14.94 2.93
C LYS A 3 8.83 -14.01 4.11
N SER A 4 10.04 -13.45 4.20
CA SER A 4 10.29 -12.32 5.08
C SER A 4 9.73 -11.07 4.43
N PRO A 5 9.20 -10.11 5.21
CA PRO A 5 8.84 -8.81 4.66
C PRO A 5 10.10 -8.13 4.11
N PRO A 6 10.02 -7.45 2.95
CA PRO A 6 11.08 -6.57 2.48
C PRO A 6 11.22 -5.37 3.42
N GLU A 7 12.27 -4.56 3.26
CA GLU A 7 12.34 -3.27 3.96
C GLU A 7 11.18 -2.38 3.51
N PHE A 8 10.55 -1.70 4.48
CA PHE A 8 9.53 -0.70 4.14
C PHE A 8 10.19 0.64 3.89
N VAL A 9 9.86 1.20 2.73
CA VAL A 9 10.35 2.49 2.31
C VAL A 9 9.15 3.39 2.04
N TYR A 10 8.89 4.33 2.95
CA TYR A 10 7.76 5.24 2.79
C TYR A 10 7.97 6.14 1.57
N ARG A 11 6.96 6.20 0.71
CA ARG A 11 6.88 7.09 -0.45
C ARG A 11 5.46 7.62 -0.57
N ASP A 12 5.34 8.82 -1.13
CA ASP A 12 4.03 9.44 -1.36
C ASP A 12 3.14 8.59 -2.28
N TRP A 13 3.71 7.71 -3.10
CA TRP A 13 2.95 6.82 -3.98
C TRP A 13 2.70 5.42 -3.40
N CYS A 14 3.10 5.13 -2.15
CA CYS A 14 2.63 3.93 -1.47
C CYS A 14 1.10 3.88 -1.48
N ILE A 15 0.52 2.69 -1.65
CA ILE A 15 -0.93 2.57 -1.77
C ILE A 15 -1.53 2.50 -0.36
N HIS A 16 -2.16 3.58 0.05
CA HIS A 16 -2.97 3.66 1.26
C HIS A 16 -4.26 2.84 1.13
N ASP A 17 -4.73 2.30 2.26
CA ASP A 17 -5.96 1.54 2.43
C ASP A 17 -6.21 0.55 1.28
N PRO A 18 -5.26 -0.36 1.04
CA PRO A 18 -5.25 -1.16 -0.16
C PRO A 18 -6.30 -2.29 -0.15
N VAL A 19 -6.97 -2.49 0.99
CA VAL A 19 -7.89 -3.60 1.27
C VAL A 19 -9.10 -3.14 2.08
N SER A 20 -10.29 -3.60 1.69
CA SER A 20 -11.52 -3.46 2.46
C SER A 20 -11.83 -4.74 3.26
N TRP A 21 -10.93 -5.12 4.18
CA TRP A 21 -11.08 -6.34 4.96
C TRP A 21 -12.09 -6.23 6.11
N PRO A 22 -12.79 -7.32 6.47
CA PRO A 22 -13.70 -7.30 7.61
C PRO A 22 -12.95 -7.06 8.92
N LEU A 23 -13.58 -6.34 9.85
CA LEU A 23 -13.02 -5.99 11.17
C LEU A 23 -12.45 -7.20 11.92
N SER A 24 -13.11 -8.36 11.80
CA SER A 24 -12.66 -9.61 12.43
C SER A 24 -11.30 -10.09 11.91
N ARG A 25 -10.96 -9.81 10.65
CA ARG A 25 -9.66 -10.13 10.06
C ARG A 25 -8.59 -9.15 10.53
N LEU A 26 -8.90 -7.85 10.57
CA LEU A 26 -7.99 -6.83 11.11
C LEU A 26 -7.61 -7.12 12.57
N ARG A 27 -8.59 -7.50 13.40
CA ARG A 27 -8.35 -7.92 14.80
C ARG A 27 -7.42 -9.12 14.92
N LYS A 28 -7.53 -10.11 14.02
CA LYS A 28 -6.62 -11.27 14.00
C LYS A 28 -5.17 -10.90 13.68
N LEU A 29 -4.95 -9.75 13.03
CA LEU A 29 -3.63 -9.19 12.76
C LEU A 29 -3.12 -8.31 13.91
N GLY A 30 -3.86 -8.25 15.02
CA GLY A 30 -3.53 -7.42 16.18
C GLY A 30 -3.74 -5.93 15.94
N LEU A 31 -4.69 -5.58 15.07
CA LEU A 31 -5.14 -4.20 14.87
C LEU A 31 -6.48 -4.00 15.57
N ASP A 32 -6.64 -2.89 16.27
CA ASP A 32 -7.96 -2.43 16.69
C ASP A 32 -8.55 -1.54 15.60
N PRO A 33 -9.69 -1.88 14.98
CA PRO A 33 -10.34 -1.00 14.02
C PRO A 33 -10.82 0.33 14.61
N ALA A 34 -10.97 0.42 15.94
CA ALA A 34 -11.30 1.68 16.60
C ALA A 34 -10.15 2.71 16.52
N ASP A 35 -8.92 2.25 16.31
CA ASP A 35 -7.73 3.10 16.19
C ASP A 35 -7.52 3.63 14.76
N ASP A 36 -8.41 3.30 13.83
CA ASP A 36 -8.33 3.66 12.40
C ASP A 36 -6.92 3.42 11.81
N PRO A 37 -6.45 2.16 11.79
CA PRO A 37 -5.07 1.86 11.46
C PRO A 37 -4.74 2.26 10.03
N GLU A 38 -3.72 3.10 9.84
CA GLU A 38 -3.24 3.46 8.49
C GLU A 38 -2.56 2.27 7.82
N LEU A 39 -3.21 1.69 6.81
CA LEU A 39 -2.75 0.52 6.09
C LEU A 39 -2.09 0.89 4.77
N TYR A 40 -1.02 0.16 4.43
CA TYR A 40 -0.23 0.41 3.24
C TYR A 40 0.11 -0.88 2.52
N TYR A 41 -0.06 -0.89 1.21
CA TYR A 41 0.49 -1.96 0.36
C TYR A 41 1.86 -1.56 -0.15
N TRP A 42 2.84 -2.42 0.13
CA TRP A 42 4.20 -2.27 -0.36
C TRP A 42 4.82 -3.63 -0.66
N ASN A 43 5.23 -3.82 -1.92
CA ASN A 43 6.00 -4.97 -2.39
C ASN A 43 5.41 -6.35 -1.97
N GLY A 44 4.10 -6.52 -2.15
CA GLY A 44 3.39 -7.77 -1.84
C GLY A 44 3.01 -7.93 -0.36
N TRP A 45 3.22 -6.91 0.46
CA TRP A 45 2.92 -6.92 1.89
C TRP A 45 1.99 -5.81 2.29
N LEU A 46 1.15 -6.11 3.27
CA LEU A 46 0.40 -5.12 4.02
C LEU A 46 1.25 -4.64 5.20
N TRP A 47 1.34 -3.33 5.35
CA TRP A 47 2.04 -2.63 6.40
C TRP A 47 1.06 -1.77 7.17
N VAL A 48 1.35 -1.54 8.45
CA VAL A 48 0.65 -0.56 9.27
C VAL A 48 1.62 0.47 9.80
N ARG A 49 1.20 1.72 9.84
CA ARG A 49 1.94 2.77 10.53
C ARG A 49 1.56 2.76 12.01
N ALA A 50 2.55 2.55 12.87
CA ALA A 50 2.35 2.54 14.32
C ALA A 50 2.40 3.97 14.87
N TYR A 51 1.39 4.35 15.65
CA TYR A 51 1.36 5.62 16.38
C TYR A 51 1.74 5.41 17.86
N PRO A 52 2.47 6.36 18.48
CA PRO A 52 2.94 7.65 17.95
C PRO A 52 4.30 7.59 17.24
N SER A 53 4.95 6.42 17.15
CA SER A 53 6.33 6.31 16.66
C SER A 53 6.50 6.65 15.18
N GLY A 54 5.42 6.56 14.40
CA GLY A 54 5.42 6.72 12.95
C GLY A 54 6.12 5.58 12.20
N GLN A 55 6.51 4.51 12.90
CA GLN A 55 7.24 3.38 12.32
C GLN A 55 6.30 2.45 11.56
N PHE A 56 6.78 1.90 10.45
CA PHE A 56 6.03 0.94 9.65
C PHE A 56 6.33 -0.49 10.11
N ARG A 57 5.26 -1.24 10.38
CA ARG A 57 5.33 -2.65 10.78
C ARG A 57 4.66 -3.51 9.72
N ALA A 58 5.37 -4.53 9.26
CA ALA A 58 4.79 -5.53 8.36
C ALA A 58 3.73 -6.34 9.10
N LEU A 59 2.56 -6.49 8.49
CA LEU A 59 1.47 -7.30 9.03
C LEU A 59 1.48 -8.70 8.44
N THR A 60 1.32 -8.78 7.12
CA THR A 60 1.15 -10.05 6.41
C THR A 60 1.46 -9.86 4.93
N PRO A 61 1.94 -10.90 4.22
CA PRO A 61 1.84 -10.91 2.78
C PRO A 61 0.35 -10.81 2.39
N VAL A 62 0.08 -10.15 1.27
CA VAL A 62 -1.27 -10.05 0.72
C VAL A 62 -1.24 -10.51 -0.73
N ASP A 63 -2.20 -11.34 -1.10
CA ASP A 63 -2.39 -11.69 -2.51
C ASP A 63 -3.10 -10.53 -3.22
N GLU A 64 -2.71 -10.22 -4.45
CA GLU A 64 -3.33 -9.11 -5.17
C GLU A 64 -4.82 -9.29 -5.41
N SER A 65 -5.33 -10.53 -5.44
CA SER A 65 -6.77 -10.81 -5.51
C SER A 65 -7.56 -10.30 -4.30
N GLU A 66 -6.89 -10.10 -3.17
CA GLU A 66 -7.48 -9.58 -1.92
C GLU A 66 -7.51 -8.06 -1.85
N LEU A 67 -6.84 -7.39 -2.80
CA LEU A 67 -6.81 -5.94 -2.91
C LEU A 67 -8.10 -5.41 -3.52
N ASP A 68 -8.44 -4.19 -3.15
CA ASP A 68 -9.62 -3.52 -3.68
C ASP A 68 -9.49 -3.35 -5.20
N LYS A 69 -10.63 -3.31 -5.90
CA LYS A 69 -10.66 -3.27 -7.37
C LYS A 69 -9.81 -2.13 -7.93
N ASP A 70 -9.93 -0.94 -7.37
CA ASP A 70 -9.21 0.25 -7.84
C ASP A 70 -7.70 0.16 -7.60
N VAL A 71 -7.29 -0.58 -6.56
CA VAL A 71 -5.89 -0.87 -6.25
C VAL A 71 -5.33 -1.86 -7.26
N ARG A 72 -6.06 -2.94 -7.56
CA ARG A 72 -5.66 -3.92 -8.58
C ARG A 72 -5.52 -3.28 -9.95
N GLU A 73 -6.48 -2.45 -10.35
CA GLU A 73 -6.42 -1.72 -11.62
C GLU A 73 -5.21 -0.77 -11.67
N ARG A 74 -4.88 -0.12 -10.55
CA ARG A 74 -3.70 0.74 -10.45
C ARG A 74 -2.40 -0.05 -10.61
N LEU A 75 -2.27 -1.18 -9.89
CA LEU A 75 -1.11 -2.05 -10.02
C LEU A 75 -0.99 -2.59 -11.46
N GLN A 76 -2.10 -2.95 -12.09
CA GLN A 76 -2.12 -3.38 -13.48
C GLN A 76 -1.62 -2.28 -14.43
N ARG A 77 -2.11 -1.05 -14.29
CA ARG A 77 -1.61 0.09 -15.09
C ARG A 77 -0.13 0.34 -14.88
N TRP A 78 0.36 0.25 -13.65
CA TRP A 78 1.78 0.41 -13.35
C TRP A 78 2.63 -0.65 -14.04
N ARG A 79 2.16 -1.90 -14.11
CA ARG A 79 2.84 -2.94 -14.93
C ARG A 79 2.84 -2.60 -16.41
N GLU A 80 1.72 -2.11 -16.94
CA GLU A 80 1.61 -1.72 -18.35
C GLU A 80 2.57 -0.57 -18.71
N TYR A 81 2.82 0.34 -17.76
CA TYR A 81 3.83 1.40 -17.89
C TYR A 81 5.25 0.95 -17.54
N GLY A 82 5.50 -0.33 -17.26
CA GLY A 82 6.82 -0.84 -16.92
C GLY A 82 7.36 -0.38 -15.56
N MET A 83 6.48 0.00 -14.64
CA MET A 83 6.80 0.52 -13.30
C MET A 83 6.71 -0.55 -12.19
N LEU A 84 6.38 -1.79 -12.55
CA LEU A 84 6.35 -2.91 -11.61
C LEU A 84 7.17 -4.10 -12.15
N PRO A 85 8.00 -4.75 -11.30
CA PRO A 85 8.29 -4.37 -9.92
C PRO A 85 8.97 -3.01 -9.85
N LEU A 86 8.65 -2.23 -8.81
CA LEU A 86 9.24 -0.91 -8.62
C LEU A 86 10.68 -1.12 -8.15
N ASP A 87 11.65 -0.82 -9.01
CA ASP A 87 13.06 -0.76 -8.66
C ASP A 87 13.34 0.63 -8.07
N GLU A 88 13.55 0.66 -6.75
CA GLU A 88 13.79 1.90 -6.03
C GLU A 88 15.14 2.55 -6.38
N ASN A 89 16.04 1.82 -7.03
CA ASN A 89 17.31 2.35 -7.51
C ASN A 89 17.18 2.96 -8.92
N ASP A 90 16.02 2.80 -9.57
CA ASP A 90 15.73 3.40 -10.87
C ASP A 90 14.98 4.74 -10.67
N PRO A 91 15.68 5.88 -10.80
CA PRO A 91 15.07 7.19 -10.62
C PRO A 91 13.98 7.50 -11.66
N GLU A 92 14.03 6.91 -12.86
CA GLU A 92 13.02 7.14 -13.90
C GLU A 92 11.71 6.43 -13.54
N GLN A 93 11.78 5.18 -13.09
CA GLN A 93 10.59 4.47 -12.56
C GLN A 93 9.97 5.21 -11.38
N VAL A 94 10.80 5.73 -10.48
CA VAL A 94 10.35 6.52 -9.33
C VAL A 94 9.62 7.79 -9.77
N GLU A 95 10.15 8.54 -10.73
CA GLU A 95 9.49 9.74 -11.25
C GLU A 95 8.18 9.43 -11.98
N TRP A 96 8.09 8.32 -12.71
CA TRP A 96 6.83 7.88 -13.30
C TRP A 96 5.79 7.48 -12.24
N ALA A 97 6.21 6.83 -11.15
CA ALA A 97 5.34 6.51 -10.01
C ALA A 97 4.78 7.78 -9.35
N LYS A 98 5.63 8.80 -9.18
CA LYS A 98 5.19 10.13 -8.72
C LYS A 98 4.21 10.79 -9.68
N ALA A 99 4.49 10.76 -10.98
CA ALA A 99 3.65 11.38 -11.99
C ALA A 99 2.25 10.74 -12.02
N GLU A 100 2.17 9.41 -11.99
CA GLU A 100 0.90 8.68 -11.95
C GLU A 100 0.16 8.92 -10.63
N TRP A 101 0.87 9.03 -9.50
CA TRP A 101 0.27 9.42 -8.22
C TRP A 101 -0.32 10.83 -8.25
N ARG A 102 0.43 11.82 -8.78
CA ARG A 102 -0.03 13.22 -8.89
C ARG A 102 -1.31 13.36 -9.70
N LYS A 103 -1.55 12.51 -10.70
CA LYS A 103 -2.82 12.48 -11.45
C LYS A 103 -4.04 12.22 -10.54
N ARG A 104 -3.86 11.65 -9.35
CA ARG A 104 -4.92 11.33 -8.39
C ARG A 104 -4.99 12.23 -7.16
N VAL A 105 -4.02 13.12 -6.92
CA VAL A 105 -4.11 14.14 -5.85
C VAL A 105 -5.28 15.13 -6.08
N TRP A 106 -6.03 14.99 -7.18
CA TRP A 106 -7.28 15.72 -7.46
C TRP A 106 -8.55 14.84 -7.51
N ALA A 107 -8.53 13.63 -6.93
CA ALA A 107 -9.73 12.80 -6.78
C ALA A 107 -9.84 12.18 -5.38
N ALA A 108 -9.83 13.02 -4.35
CA ALA A 108 -10.71 12.89 -3.18
C ALA A 108 -10.55 14.12 -2.28
N PRO A 109 -11.55 15.01 -2.16
CA PRO A 109 -11.99 15.34 -0.82
C PRO A 109 -12.73 14.11 -0.30
N ASN A 110 -12.18 13.49 0.74
CA ASN A 110 -13.00 12.71 1.67
C ASN A 110 -14.17 13.62 2.10
N PRO A 111 -15.44 13.28 1.83
CA PRO A 111 -16.57 14.10 2.22
C PRO A 111 -16.96 13.79 3.67
N TRP A 112 -16.02 13.94 4.61
CA TRP A 112 -16.25 14.01 6.06
C TRP A 112 -15.17 14.87 6.70
#